data_AF-A0A0S7YA49-F1
#
_entry.id   AF-A0A0S7YA49-F1
#
_cell.length_a   1.000
_cell.length_b   1.000
_cell.length_c   1.000
_cell.angle_alpha   90.00
_cell.angle_beta   90.00
_cell.angle_gamma   90.00
#
_symmetry.space_group_name_H-M   'P 1'
#
loop_
_entity.id
_entity.type
_entity.pdbx_description
1 polymer ?
#
loop_
_entity_poly.entity_id
_entity_poly.type
_entity_poly.pdbx_seq_one_letter_code
_entity_poly.pdbx_strand_id
1 'polypeptide(L)'
;MITFDTGAKILLSFTAVFFLVFFYLCSLWSRPMHPEKRHIIGLMLSAIYGLAFLLIGFLALGIFFLIRENWEYWFNLIQSIFFK
;
A
#
# COMPACT_ATOMS: atom_id res chain seq x y z
N MET A 1 21.67 2.78 -1.45
CA MET A 1 21.04 1.84 -2.41
C MET A 1 19.84 1.24 -1.71
N ILE A 2 18.61 1.50 -2.16
CA ILE A 2 17.41 0.95 -1.50
C ILE A 2 17.31 -0.53 -1.88
N THR A 3 17.32 -1.40 -0.86
CA THR A 3 17.11 -2.84 -1.00
C THR A 3 15.62 -3.16 -0.86
N PHE A 4 15.19 -4.31 -1.40
CA PHE A 4 13.79 -4.75 -1.31
C PHE A 4 13.32 -4.83 0.15
N ASP A 5 14.17 -5.36 1.03
CA ASP A 5 13.93 -5.43 2.48
C ASP A 5 13.70 -4.03 3.10
N THR A 6 14.50 -3.03 2.71
CA THR A 6 14.31 -1.65 3.16
C THR A 6 12.96 -1.10 2.69
N GLY A 7 12.59 -1.37 1.43
CA GLY A 7 11.30 -0.98 0.86
C GLY A 7 10.11 -1.60 1.58
N ALA A 8 10.20 -2.90 1.91
CA ALA A 8 9.17 -3.62 2.65
C ALA A 8 8.99 -3.09 4.08
N LYS A 9 10.08 -2.77 4.78
CA LYS A 9 10.05 -2.16 6.13
C LYS A 9 9.38 -0.79 6.11
N ILE A 10 9.69 0.03 5.11
CA ILE A 10 9.06 1.35 4.92
C ILE A 10 7.56 1.17 4.67
N LEU A 11 7.18 0.27 3.75
CA LEU A 11 5.78 0.01 3.43
C LEU A 11 4.98 -0.47 4.66
N LEU A 12 5.54 -1.37 5.46
CA LEU A 12 4.91 -1.83 6.72
C LEU A 12 4.70 -0.68 7.69
N SER A 13 5.70 0.21 7.83
CA SER A 13 5.61 1.38 8.70
C SER A 13 4.50 2.34 8.24
N PHE A 14 4.41 2.61 6.94
CA PHE A 14 3.33 3.43 6.36
C PHE A 14 1.96 2.77 6.51
N THR A 15 1.88 1.44 6.38
CA THR A 15 0.62 0.70 6.57
C THR A 15 0.12 0.83 8.01
N ALA A 16 1.02 0.75 9.00
CA ALA A 16 0.66 0.94 10.40
C ALA A 16 0.11 2.36 10.66
N VAL A 17 0.75 3.38 10.10
CA VAL A 17 0.27 4.77 10.20
C VAL A 17 -1.09 4.93 9.50
N PHE A 18 -1.24 4.39 8.29
CA PHE A 18 -2.50 4.41 7.55
C PHE A 18 -3.62 3.75 8.35
N PHE A 19 -3.38 2.58 8.94
CA PHE A 19 -4.34 1.88 9.78
C PHE A 19 -4.80 2.75 10.95
N LEU A 20 -3.87 3.38 11.68
CA LEU A 20 -4.21 4.23 12.83
C LEU A 20 -5.03 5.45 12.43
N VAL A 21 -4.62 6.16 11.37
CA VAL A 21 -5.34 7.34 10.87
C VAL A 21 -6.73 6.94 10.40
N PHE A 22 -6.85 5.86 9.63
CA PHE A 22 -8.13 5.40 9.11
C PHE A 22 -9.06 4.91 10.22
N PHE A 23 -8.53 4.18 11.20
CA PHE A 23 -9.28 3.78 12.39
C PHE A 23 -9.81 4.99 13.16
N TYR A 24 -8.99 6.02 13.36
CA TYR A 24 -9.40 7.26 14.02
C TYR A 24 -10.52 7.97 13.25
N LEU A 25 -10.40 8.08 11.92
CA LEU A 25 -11.43 8.67 11.06
C LEU A 25 -12.74 7.87 11.10
N CYS A 26 -12.68 6.54 10.97
CA CYS A 26 -13.85 5.67 11.07
C CYS A 26 -14.53 5.78 12.43
N SER A 27 -13.73 5.87 13.50
CA SER A 27 -14.26 6.17 14.82
C SER A 27 -15.00 7.50 14.76
N LEU A 28 -14.37 8.61 14.38
CA LEU A 28 -14.97 9.95 14.38
C LEU A 28 -16.29 10.04 13.59
N TRP A 29 -16.38 9.32 12.46
CA TRP A 29 -17.50 9.45 11.52
C TRP A 29 -18.75 8.65 11.91
N SER A 30 -18.60 7.58 12.69
CA SER A 30 -19.76 6.75 13.09
C SER A 30 -20.67 7.49 14.09
N ARG A 31 -21.97 7.57 13.75
CA ARG A 31 -22.98 8.22 14.59
C ARG A 31 -23.12 7.51 15.95
N PRO A 32 -23.42 8.24 17.04
CA PRO A 32 -23.39 7.73 18.42
C PRO A 32 -24.53 6.74 18.78
N MET A 33 -25.28 6.20 17.81
CA MET A 33 -26.45 5.36 18.09
C MET A 33 -26.10 4.09 18.89
N HIS A 34 -24.89 3.53 18.74
CA HIS A 34 -24.35 2.45 19.59
C HIS A 34 -22.81 2.53 19.69
N PRO A 35 -22.22 3.05 20.79
CA PRO A 35 -20.78 3.29 20.91
C PRO A 35 -19.93 2.00 20.89
N GLU A 36 -20.52 0.87 21.28
CA GLU A 36 -19.83 -0.41 21.42
C GLU A 36 -19.52 -1.04 20.05
N LYS A 37 -20.45 -0.91 19.11
CA LYS A 37 -20.31 -1.44 17.74
C LYS A 37 -19.41 -0.55 16.87
N ARG A 38 -19.23 0.72 17.25
CA ARG A 38 -18.39 1.70 16.54
C ARG A 38 -16.93 1.29 16.46
N HIS A 39 -16.34 0.83 17.57
CA HIS A 39 -14.94 0.40 17.58
C HIS A 39 -14.71 -0.88 16.80
N ILE A 40 -15.65 -1.83 16.86
CA ILE A 40 -15.56 -3.11 16.14
C ILE A 40 -15.64 -2.88 14.63
N ILE A 41 -16.62 -2.09 14.17
CA ILE A 41 -16.79 -1.77 12.74
C ILE A 41 -15.60 -0.97 12.22
N GLY A 42 -15.14 0.02 12.99
CA GLY A 42 -13.95 0.80 12.65
C GLY A 42 -12.70 -0.07 12.52
N LEU A 43 -12.51 -1.03 13.43
CA LEU A 43 -11.38 -1.96 13.42
C LEU A 43 -11.44 -2.94 12.25
N MET A 44 -12.62 -3.49 11.93
CA MET A 44 -12.80 -4.35 10.75
C MET A 44 -12.51 -3.59 9.46
N LEU A 45 -13.06 -2.39 9.29
CA LEU A 45 -12.83 -1.58 8.08
C LEU A 45 -11.35 -1.19 7.96
N SER A 46 -10.74 -0.67 9.03
CA SER A 46 -9.33 -0.30 8.99
C SER A 46 -8.43 -1.51 8.72
N ALA A 47 -8.78 -2.70 9.20
CA ALA A 47 -8.03 -3.93 8.90
C ALA A 47 -8.15 -4.33 7.43
N ILE A 48 -9.37 -4.31 6.85
CA ILE A 48 -9.59 -4.65 5.44
C ILE A 48 -8.84 -3.66 4.54
N TYR A 49 -9.00 -2.35 4.76
CA TYR A 49 -8.33 -1.33 3.96
C TYR A 49 -6.81 -1.31 4.19
N GLY A 50 -6.35 -1.56 5.41
CA GLY A 50 -4.92 -1.70 5.71
C GLY A 50 -4.28 -2.90 5.00
N LEU A 51 -4.99 -4.03 4.96
CA LEU A 51 -4.53 -5.23 4.24
C LEU A 51 -4.52 -4.99 2.72
N ALA A 52 -5.57 -4.35 2.18
CA ALA A 52 -5.60 -3.97 0.76
C ALA A 52 -4.45 -3.01 0.41
N PHE A 53 -4.20 -2.00 1.24
CA PHE A 53 -3.09 -1.06 1.08
C PHE A 53 -1.73 -1.78 1.07
N LEU A 54 -1.54 -2.72 2.00
CA LEU A 54 -0.32 -3.52 2.09
C LEU A 54 -0.10 -4.39 0.85
N LEU A 55 -1.14 -5.10 0.38
CA LEU A 55 -1.06 -5.93 -0.83
C LEU A 55 -0.71 -5.10 -2.06
N ILE A 56 -1.41 -3.98 -2.27
CA ILE A 56 -1.15 -3.07 -3.40
C ILE A 56 0.27 -2.50 -3.29
N GLY A 57 0.71 -2.13 -2.10
CA GLY A 57 2.06 -1.62 -1.86
C GLY A 57 3.14 -2.65 -2.17
N PHE A 58 2.95 -3.92 -1.80
CA PHE A 58 3.89 -4.99 -2.14
C PHE A 58 3.94 -5.26 -3.64
N LEU A 59 2.80 -5.23 -4.32
CA LEU A 59 2.71 -5.31 -5.79
C LEU A 59 3.49 -4.16 -6.44
N ALA A 60 3.26 -2.92 -6.01
CA ALA A 60 3.96 -1.75 -6.53
C ALA A 60 5.48 -1.82 -6.27
N LEU A 61 5.90 -2.27 -5.09
CA LEU A 61 7.31 -2.45 -4.74
C LEU A 61 7.96 -3.52 -5.64
N GLY A 62 7.29 -4.64 -5.86
CA GLY A 62 7.75 -5.73 -6.74
C GLY A 62 7.92 -5.27 -8.19
N ILE A 63 6.91 -4.56 -8.73
CA ILE A 63 6.96 -4.00 -10.08
C ILE A 63 8.11 -2.99 -10.20
N PHE A 64 8.28 -2.11 -9.21
CA PHE A 64 9.37 -1.13 -9.21
C PHE A 64 10.75 -1.79 -9.24
N PHE A 65 10.98 -2.83 -8.44
CA PHE A 65 12.25 -3.56 -8.45
C PHE A 65 12.47 -4.31 -9.76
N LEU A 66 11.43 -4.94 -10.32
CA LEU A 66 11.52 -5.67 -11.58
C LEU A 66 11.85 -4.74 -12.76
N ILE A 67 11.26 -3.55 -12.79
CA ILE A 67 11.56 -2.51 -13.79
C ILE A 67 13.00 -2.01 -13.60
N ARG A 68 13.42 -1.77 -12.35
CA ARG A 68 14.76 -1.27 -12.03
C ARG A 68 15.84 -2.26 -12.47
N GLU A 69 15.63 -3.54 -12.23
CA GLU A 69 16.60 -4.60 -12.54
C GLU A 69 16.67 -4.90 -14.04
N ASN A 70 15.54 -4.79 -14.76
CA ASN A 70 15.46 -5.02 -16.20
C ASN A 70 15.43 -3.73 -17.03
N TRP A 71 15.93 -2.61 -16.48
CA TRP A 71 15.79 -1.28 -17.09
C TRP A 71 16.35 -1.24 -18.53
N GLU A 72 17.49 -1.87 -18.77
CA GLU A 72 18.11 -1.94 -20.10
C GLU A 72 17.25 -2.72 -21.11
N TYR A 73 16.62 -3.83 -20.69
CA TYR A 73 15.72 -4.60 -21.52
C TYR A 73 14.47 -3.79 -21.89
N TRP A 74 13.87 -3.12 -20.91
CA TRP A 74 12.72 -2.24 -21.13
C TRP A 74 13.06 -1.07 -22.06
N PHE A 75 14.24 -0.47 -21.89
CA PHE A 75 14.70 0.63 -22.74
C PHE A 75 14.87 0.18 -24.21
N ASN A 76 15.52 -0.96 -24.43
CA ASN A 76 15.69 -1.53 -25.77
C ASN A 76 14.35 -1.94 -26.41
N LEU A 77 13.41 -2.48 -25.62
CA LEU A 77 12.06 -2.80 -26.08
C LEU A 77 11.32 -1.54 -26.54
N ILE A 78 11.34 -0.46 -25.75
CA ILE A 78 10.70 0.82 -26.09
C ILE A 78 11.30 1.40 -27.38
N GLN A 79 12.64 1.38 -27.52
CA GLN A 79 13.29 1.82 -28.75
C GLN A 79 12.84 0.99 -29.97
N SER A 80 12.73 -0.34 -29.84
CA SER A 80 12.28 -1.21 -30.94
C SER A 80 10.83 -0.96 -31.39
N ILE A 81 9.97 -0.45 -30.50
CA ILE A 81 8.56 -0.15 -30.78
C ILE A 81 8.40 1.24 -31.41
N PHE A 82 9.19 2.23 -30.97
CA PHE A 82 9.07 3.62 -31.39
C PHE A 82 9.95 4.01 -32.59
N PHE A 83 11.07 3.32 -32.83
CA PHE A 83 12.00 3.61 -33.94
C PHE A 83 11.90 2.60 -35.09
N LYS A 84 10.74 1.96 -35.26
CA LYS A 84 10.44 1.16 -36.45
C LYS A 84 9.80 1.99 -37.55
#